data_AF-A0A9E7JIQ2-F1
#
_entry.id   AF-A0A9E7JIQ2-F1
#
_cell.length_a   1.000
_cell.length_b   1.000
_cell.length_c   1.000
_cell.angle_alpha   90.00
_cell.angle_beta   90.00
_cell.angle_gamma   90.00
#
_symmetry.space_group_name_H-M   'P 1'
#
loop_
_entity.id
_entity.type
_entity.pdbx_description
1 polymer ?
#
loop_
_entity_poly.entity_id
_entity_poly.type
_entity_poly.pdbx_seq_one_letter_code
_entity_poly.pdbx_strand_id
1 'polypeptide(L)'
;MQSTIERYREHSKEDTSSTTMEQDAEQWKYEASFISKKIEVLEASKQKLLGEKLESCSLEELDELEGTIEQSLRSIRGRKHHLLREKISQLKEKESSLVKENALLREKCKLLPQLPSAASKEAAPYANLDQHTEVETELRIGFPGRETHGM
;
A
#
# COMPACT_ATOMS: atom_id res chain seq x y z
N MET A 1 -41.56 63.67 6.42
CA MET A 1 -41.77 62.58 5.44
C MET A 1 -40.68 62.56 4.38
N GLN A 2 -40.44 63.66 3.64
CA GLN A 2 -39.34 63.73 2.66
C GLN A 2 -37.96 63.49 3.28
N SER A 3 -37.65 64.13 4.42
CA SER A 3 -36.40 63.89 5.20
C SER A 3 -36.21 62.43 5.64
N THR A 4 -37.30 61.68 5.86
CA THR A 4 -37.22 60.27 6.23
C THR A 4 -36.88 59.42 5.01
N ILE A 5 -37.51 59.70 3.86
CA ILE A 5 -37.28 59.01 2.59
C ILE A 5 -35.85 59.25 2.09
N GLU A 6 -35.34 60.47 2.25
CA GLU A 6 -33.99 60.85 1.83
C GLU A 6 -32.92 60.12 2.64
N ARG A 7 -33.10 60.02 3.96
CA ARG A 7 -32.22 59.26 4.86
C ARG A 7 -32.18 57.76 4.53
N TYR A 8 -33.31 57.17 4.12
CA TYR A 8 -33.35 55.78 3.65
C TYR A 8 -32.64 55.61 2.29
N ARG A 9 -32.73 56.60 1.39
CA ARG A 9 -32.00 56.58 0.11
C ARG A 9 -30.50 56.75 0.29
N GLU A 10 -30.06 57.54 1.28
CA GLU A 10 -28.65 57.69 1.62
C GLU A 10 -28.09 56.40 2.21
N HIS A 11 -28.77 55.79 3.20
CA HIS A 11 -28.32 54.51 3.76
C HIS A 11 -28.33 53.37 2.73
N SER A 12 -29.31 53.30 1.84
CA SER A 12 -29.34 52.30 0.75
C SER A 12 -28.22 52.48 -0.29
N LYS A 13 -27.69 53.69 -0.46
CA LYS A 13 -26.51 53.94 -1.32
C LYS A 13 -25.20 53.69 -0.58
N GLU A 14 -25.22 53.79 0.75
CA GLU A 14 -24.06 53.61 1.62
C GLU A 14 -23.87 52.16 2.09
N ASP A 15 -24.86 51.29 1.87
CA ASP A 15 -24.81 49.81 1.99
C ASP A 15 -23.89 49.14 0.94
N THR A 16 -22.72 49.72 0.77
CA THR A 16 -21.54 49.16 0.09
C THR A 16 -21.20 47.78 0.63
N SER A 17 -21.48 47.49 1.90
CA SER A 17 -21.32 46.18 2.53
C SER A 17 -22.12 45.07 1.84
N SER A 18 -23.36 45.35 1.45
CA SER A 18 -24.22 44.40 0.72
C SER A 18 -23.69 44.13 -0.69
N THR A 19 -23.21 45.18 -1.37
CA THR A 19 -22.61 45.07 -2.70
C THR A 19 -21.26 44.34 -2.66
N THR A 20 -20.43 44.57 -1.64
CA THR A 20 -19.17 43.83 -1.44
C THR A 20 -19.44 42.36 -1.09
N MET A 21 -20.45 42.07 -0.27
CA MET A 21 -20.83 40.69 0.03
C MET A 21 -21.39 39.95 -1.19
N GLU A 22 -22.15 40.64 -2.05
CA GLU A 22 -22.60 40.07 -3.33
C GLU A 22 -21.43 39.85 -4.30
N GLN A 23 -20.48 40.78 -4.38
CA GLN A 23 -19.27 40.63 -5.18
C GLN A 23 -18.40 39.47 -4.69
N ASP A 24 -18.22 39.33 -3.39
CA ASP A 24 -17.51 38.21 -2.77
C ASP A 24 -18.23 36.89 -3.07
N ALA A 25 -19.56 36.85 -2.97
CA ALA A 25 -20.34 35.66 -3.30
C ALA A 25 -20.22 35.26 -4.77
N GLU A 26 -20.24 36.22 -5.70
CA GLU A 26 -20.01 35.97 -7.13
C GLU A 26 -18.57 35.52 -7.40
N GLN A 27 -17.58 36.08 -6.68
CA GLN A 27 -16.20 35.62 -6.76
C GLN A 27 -16.06 34.17 -6.29
N TRP A 28 -16.67 33.80 -5.15
CA TRP A 28 -16.65 32.42 -4.68
C TRP A 28 -17.33 31.45 -5.64
N LYS A 29 -18.44 31.85 -6.28
CA LYS A 29 -19.09 31.05 -7.33
C LYS A 29 -18.17 30.86 -8.54
N TYR A 30 -17.50 31.91 -8.97
CA TYR A 30 -16.53 31.85 -10.07
C TYR A 30 -15.36 30.92 -9.72
N GLU A 31 -14.77 31.07 -8.54
CA GLU A 31 -13.67 30.23 -8.06
C GLU A 31 -14.09 28.76 -7.95
N ALA A 32 -15.28 28.49 -7.41
CA ALA A 32 -15.83 27.14 -7.33
C ALA A 32 -16.04 26.52 -8.73
N SER A 33 -16.59 27.28 -9.68
CA SER A 33 -16.75 26.83 -11.07
C SER A 33 -15.40 26.57 -11.74
N PHE A 34 -14.42 27.44 -11.51
CA PHE A 34 -13.07 27.30 -12.03
C PHE A 34 -12.39 26.03 -11.51
N ILE A 35 -12.47 25.77 -10.19
CA ILE A 35 -11.92 24.57 -9.58
C ILE A 35 -12.65 23.32 -10.10
N SER A 36 -13.98 23.35 -10.22
CA SER A 36 -14.76 22.22 -10.78
C SER A 36 -14.29 21.85 -12.18
N LYS A 37 -14.15 22.84 -13.08
CA LYS A 37 -13.62 22.61 -14.44
C LYS A 37 -12.21 22.02 -14.43
N LYS A 38 -11.35 22.48 -13.50
CA LYS A 38 -9.98 21.94 -13.37
C LYS A 38 -10.01 20.47 -12.95
N ILE A 39 -10.90 20.09 -12.03
CA ILE A 39 -11.09 18.70 -11.62
C ILE A 39 -11.57 17.86 -12.81
N GLU A 40 -12.56 18.32 -13.56
CA GLU A 40 -13.09 17.62 -14.74
C GLU A 40 -12.00 17.33 -15.78
N VAL A 41 -11.14 18.31 -16.07
CA VAL A 41 -10.01 18.13 -17.00
C VAL A 41 -9.00 17.10 -16.48
N LEU A 42 -8.69 17.13 -15.17
CA LEU A 42 -7.78 16.17 -14.56
C LEU A 42 -8.36 14.76 -14.55
N GLU A 43 -9.65 14.61 -14.27
CA GLU A 43 -10.34 13.31 -14.31
C GLU A 43 -10.39 12.74 -15.72
N ALA A 44 -10.68 13.58 -16.73
CA ALA A 44 -10.64 13.17 -18.12
C ALA A 44 -9.23 12.72 -18.54
N SER A 45 -8.19 13.45 -18.13
CA SER A 45 -6.79 13.06 -18.36
C SER A 45 -6.46 11.72 -17.68
N LYS A 46 -6.90 11.53 -16.43
CA LYS A 46 -6.74 10.25 -15.71
C LYS A 46 -7.41 9.09 -16.44
N GLN A 47 -8.64 9.29 -16.93
CA GLN A 47 -9.38 8.28 -17.68
C GLN A 47 -8.62 7.90 -18.96
N LYS A 48 -8.14 8.88 -19.74
CA LYS A 48 -7.30 8.63 -20.91
C LYS A 48 -6.06 7.81 -20.55
N LEU A 49 -5.33 8.18 -19.49
CA LEU A 49 -4.16 7.42 -19.00
C LEU A 49 -4.48 5.99 -18.56
N LEU A 50 -5.72 5.71 -18.16
CA LEU A 50 -6.21 4.37 -17.83
C LEU A 50 -6.72 3.60 -19.05
N GLY A 51 -6.71 4.20 -20.24
CA GLY A 51 -7.23 3.61 -21.47
C GLY A 51 -8.74 3.71 -21.61
N GLU A 52 -9.39 4.57 -20.83
CA GLU A 52 -10.83 4.81 -20.86
C GLU A 52 -11.19 6.01 -21.75
N LYS A 53 -12.39 6.00 -22.36
CA LYS A 53 -12.95 7.11 -23.15
C LYS A 53 -12.01 7.66 -24.25
N LEU A 54 -11.33 6.76 -24.96
CA LEU A 54 -10.40 7.12 -26.03
C LEU A 54 -11.08 7.43 -27.38
N GLU A 55 -12.39 7.21 -27.50
CA GLU A 55 -13.16 7.35 -28.76
C GLU A 55 -13.06 8.76 -29.37
N SER A 56 -12.87 9.78 -28.55
CA SER A 56 -12.76 11.18 -28.99
C SER A 56 -11.31 11.65 -29.21
N CYS A 57 -10.31 10.82 -28.95
CA CYS A 57 -8.91 11.20 -29.07
C CYS A 57 -8.45 11.16 -30.53
N SER A 58 -7.60 12.10 -30.92
CA SER A 58 -6.93 12.07 -32.23
C SER A 58 -5.80 11.03 -32.24
N LEU A 59 -5.32 10.68 -33.43
CA LEU A 59 -4.19 9.77 -33.58
C LEU A 59 -2.90 10.34 -32.95
N GLU A 60 -2.69 11.64 -33.05
CA GLU A 60 -1.56 12.35 -32.43
C GLU A 60 -1.66 12.31 -30.90
N GLU A 61 -2.85 12.55 -30.34
CA GLU A 61 -3.07 12.45 -28.89
C GLU A 61 -2.83 11.02 -28.38
N LEU A 62 -3.19 10.00 -29.17
CA LEU A 62 -2.93 8.60 -28.83
C LEU A 62 -1.44 8.26 -28.82
N ASP A 63 -0.68 8.73 -29.81
CA ASP A 63 0.77 8.51 -29.90
C ASP A 63 1.51 9.19 -28.72
N GLU A 64 1.14 10.42 -28.38
CA GLU A 64 1.68 11.11 -27.19
C GLU A 64 1.34 10.39 -25.88
N LEU A 65 0.11 9.88 -25.77
CA LEU A 65 -0.36 9.13 -24.61
C LEU A 65 0.43 7.83 -24.45
N GLU A 66 0.60 7.07 -25.53
CA GLU A 66 1.39 5.85 -25.57
C GLU A 66 2.84 6.13 -25.15
N GLY A 67 3.49 7.12 -25.78
CA GLY A 67 4.85 7.50 -25.45
C GLY A 67 5.03 7.89 -23.97
N THR A 68 4.06 8.61 -23.41
CA THR A 68 4.06 9.00 -21.99
C THR A 68 3.92 7.78 -21.07
N ILE A 69 2.99 6.88 -21.38
CA ILE A 69 2.77 5.65 -20.61
C ILE A 69 4.01 4.77 -20.66
N GLU A 70 4.57 4.54 -21.85
CA GLU A 70 5.77 3.75 -22.00
C GLU A 70 6.95 4.30 -21.20
N GLN A 71 7.19 5.62 -21.30
CA GLN A 71 8.31 6.26 -20.64
C GLN A 71 8.19 6.20 -19.12
N SER A 72 7.00 6.50 -18.58
CA SER A 72 6.73 6.40 -17.14
C SER A 72 6.91 4.95 -16.66
N LEU A 73 6.46 3.97 -17.44
CA LEU A 73 6.53 2.57 -17.10
C LEU A 73 7.98 2.04 -17.16
N ARG A 74 8.78 2.47 -18.14
CA ARG A 74 10.24 2.24 -18.17
C ARG A 74 10.91 2.77 -16.90
N SER A 75 10.57 3.99 -16.49
CA SER A 75 11.10 4.61 -15.26
C SER A 75 10.73 3.82 -14.00
N ILE A 76 9.46 3.45 -13.85
CA ILE A 76 8.96 2.66 -12.70
C ILE A 76 9.68 1.30 -12.63
N ARG A 77 9.76 0.56 -13.75
CA ARG A 77 10.49 -0.73 -13.79
C ARG A 77 11.96 -0.53 -13.44
N GLY A 78 12.61 0.49 -13.99
CA GLY A 78 14.01 0.82 -13.70
C GLY A 78 14.25 1.02 -12.21
N ARG A 79 13.41 1.84 -11.56
CA ARG A 79 13.49 2.10 -10.11
C ARG A 79 13.22 0.85 -9.29
N LYS A 80 12.20 0.06 -9.64
CA LYS A 80 11.88 -1.21 -8.96
C LYS A 80 13.06 -2.19 -9.05
N HIS A 81 13.64 -2.35 -10.22
CA HIS A 81 14.81 -3.22 -10.40
C HIS A 81 16.03 -2.73 -9.63
N HIS A 82 16.27 -1.42 -9.59
CA HIS A 82 17.37 -0.85 -8.82
C HIS A 82 17.24 -1.18 -7.33
N LEU A 83 16.08 -0.90 -6.73
CA LEU A 83 15.80 -1.19 -5.32
C LEU A 83 15.89 -2.69 -4.99
N LEU A 84 15.37 -3.55 -5.87
CA LEU A 84 15.47 -5.00 -5.69
C LEU A 84 16.92 -5.49 -5.75
N ARG A 85 17.72 -4.99 -6.69
CA ARG A 85 19.15 -5.32 -6.76
C ARG A 85 19.90 -4.89 -5.51
N GLU A 86 19.64 -3.68 -5.02
CA GLU A 86 20.22 -3.19 -3.78
C GLU A 86 19.87 -4.11 -2.60
N LYS A 87 18.59 -4.50 -2.48
CA LYS A 87 18.15 -5.41 -1.42
C LYS A 87 18.80 -6.79 -1.53
N ILE A 88 18.93 -7.34 -2.73
CA ILE A 88 19.62 -8.61 -2.98
C ILE A 88 21.09 -8.52 -2.54
N SER A 89 21.78 -7.43 -2.90
CA SER A 89 23.18 -7.22 -2.51
C SER A 89 23.35 -7.16 -0.98
N GLN A 90 22.49 -6.39 -0.29
CA GLN A 90 22.51 -6.32 1.18
C GLN A 90 22.28 -7.68 1.83
N LEU A 91 21.35 -8.48 1.30
CA LEU A 91 21.05 -9.81 1.84
C LEU A 91 22.22 -10.78 1.61
N LYS A 92 22.86 -10.74 0.44
CA LYS A 92 24.06 -11.56 0.15
C LYS A 92 25.23 -11.23 1.06
N GLU A 93 25.44 -9.94 1.34
CA GLU A 93 26.48 -9.51 2.27
C GLU A 93 26.20 -9.99 3.70
N LYS A 94 24.94 -9.88 4.15
CA LYS A 94 24.51 -10.39 5.44
C LYS A 94 24.67 -11.91 5.53
N GLU A 95 24.26 -12.64 4.51
CA GLU A 95 24.44 -14.10 4.42
C GLU A 95 25.92 -14.46 4.55
N SER A 96 26.80 -13.83 3.76
CA SER A 96 28.24 -14.05 3.82
C SER A 96 28.83 -13.80 5.21
N SER A 97 28.40 -12.73 5.87
CA SER A 97 28.83 -12.38 7.24
C SER A 97 28.39 -13.43 8.25
N LEU A 98 27.12 -13.86 8.18
CA LEU A 98 26.57 -14.88 9.07
C LEU A 98 27.21 -16.24 8.86
N VAL A 99 27.51 -16.63 7.61
CA VAL A 99 28.21 -17.89 7.30
C VAL A 99 29.60 -17.89 7.93
N LYS A 100 30.35 -16.78 7.83
CA LYS A 100 31.67 -16.64 8.47
C LYS A 100 31.56 -16.74 10.00
N GLU A 101 30.62 -16.03 10.60
CA GLU A 101 30.40 -16.07 12.06
C GLU A 101 30.00 -17.48 12.53
N ASN A 102 29.09 -18.15 11.82
CA ASN A 102 28.65 -19.50 12.14
C ASN A 102 29.81 -20.50 12.05
N ALA A 103 30.69 -20.37 11.06
CA ALA A 103 31.89 -21.17 10.96
C ALA A 103 32.82 -20.97 12.16
N LEU A 104 33.07 -19.73 12.58
CA LEU A 104 33.88 -19.43 13.76
C LEU A 104 33.26 -19.99 15.05
N LEU A 105 31.94 -19.88 15.21
CA LEU A 105 31.23 -20.44 16.37
C LEU A 105 31.31 -21.96 16.38
N ARG A 106 31.14 -22.63 15.23
CA ARG A 106 31.28 -24.08 15.12
C ARG A 106 32.67 -24.56 15.53
N GLU A 107 33.73 -23.85 15.11
CA GLU A 107 35.09 -24.17 15.54
C GLU A 107 35.27 -23.98 17.06
N LYS A 108 34.76 -22.88 17.64
CA LYS A 108 34.78 -22.68 19.09
C LYS A 108 34.03 -23.77 19.85
N CYS A 109 32.88 -24.22 19.35
CA CYS A 109 32.12 -25.31 19.97
C CYS A 109 32.86 -26.64 19.94
N LYS A 110 33.66 -26.92 18.91
CA LYS A 110 34.50 -28.13 18.86
C LYS A 110 35.63 -28.12 19.91
N LEU A 111 36.08 -26.93 20.31
CA LEU A 111 37.16 -26.75 21.30
C LEU A 111 36.65 -26.76 22.75
N LEU A 112 35.33 -26.69 22.98
CA LEU A 112 34.74 -26.91 24.29
C LEU A 112 34.82 -28.40 24.65
N PRO A 113 35.35 -28.77 25.83
CA PRO A 113 35.28 -30.15 26.30
C PRO A 113 33.81 -30.59 26.32
N GLN A 114 33.49 -31.70 25.66
CA GLN A 114 32.18 -32.32 25.82
C GLN A 114 32.00 -32.63 27.30
N LEU A 115 31.10 -31.93 27.97
CA LEU A 115 30.60 -32.39 29.26
C LEU A 115 29.99 -33.78 29.02
N PRO A 116 30.28 -34.79 29.85
CA PRO A 116 29.67 -36.10 29.65
C PRO A 116 28.15 -35.92 29.68
N SER A 117 27.50 -36.23 28.57
CA SER A 117 26.09 -36.58 28.56
C SER A 117 25.95 -37.85 29.39
N ALA A 118 25.88 -37.68 30.70
CA ALA A 118 25.51 -38.73 31.63
C ALA A 118 23.98 -38.79 31.68
N ALA A 119 23.45 -39.98 31.41
CA ALA A 119 22.07 -40.44 31.56
C ALA A 119 21.09 -40.16 30.39
N SER A 120 21.15 -41.01 29.36
CA SER A 120 20.19 -42.12 29.34
C SER A 120 20.78 -43.33 28.64
N LYS A 121 20.54 -44.45 29.31
CA LYS A 121 21.20 -45.74 29.14
C LYS A 121 20.88 -46.36 27.79
N GLU A 122 21.86 -47.13 27.33
CA GLU A 122 21.73 -48.21 26.36
C GLU A 122 20.35 -48.90 26.44
N ALA A 123 19.66 -48.95 25.32
CA ALA A 123 18.58 -49.91 25.10
C ALA A 123 19.00 -50.81 23.94
N ALA A 124 19.22 -52.08 24.29
CA ALA A 124 19.60 -53.18 23.42
C ALA A 124 18.57 -53.40 22.28
N PRO A 125 18.98 -54.09 21.20
CA PRO A 125 18.09 -54.36 20.06
C PRO A 125 17.22 -55.58 20.34
N TYR A 126 15.89 -55.39 20.39
CA TYR A 126 14.94 -56.50 20.32
C TYR A 126 13.86 -56.22 19.29
N ALA A 127 13.82 -57.09 18.29
CA ALA A 127 12.74 -57.24 17.34
C ALA A 127 11.56 -57.98 17.99
N ASN A 128 10.35 -57.56 17.62
CA ASN A 128 9.03 -58.20 17.76
C ASN A 128 8.49 -58.46 19.18
N LEU A 129 7.32 -57.89 19.50
CA LEU A 129 6.05 -58.64 19.44
C LEU A 129 4.87 -57.70 19.74
N ASP A 130 3.82 -57.87 18.94
CA ASP A 130 2.50 -57.27 19.02
C ASP A 130 1.87 -57.26 20.41
N GLN A 131 1.41 -56.09 20.84
CA GLN A 131 0.11 -55.98 21.48
C GLN A 131 -0.43 -54.56 21.27
N HIS A 132 -1.35 -54.44 20.32
CA HIS A 132 -2.21 -53.27 20.19
C HIS A 132 -3.08 -53.15 21.45
N THR A 133 -2.86 -52.12 22.26
CA THR A 133 -3.91 -51.54 23.09
C THR A 133 -4.18 -50.13 22.56
N GLU A 134 -5.22 -50.04 21.74
CA GLU A 134 -5.76 -48.80 21.22
C GLU A 134 -6.41 -48.03 22.37
N VAL A 135 -5.75 -46.96 22.81
CA VAL A 135 -6.37 -45.99 23.72
C VAL A 135 -6.94 -44.88 22.85
N GLU A 136 -8.26 -44.83 22.77
CA GLU A 136 -8.99 -43.80 22.04
C GLU A 136 -8.65 -42.43 22.66
N THR A 137 -7.87 -41.63 21.94
CA THR A 137 -7.62 -40.24 22.30
C THR A 137 -8.50 -39.38 21.42
N GLU A 138 -9.33 -38.50 21.99
CA GLU A 138 -10.16 -37.55 21.25
C GLU A 138 -9.33 -36.39 20.63
N LEU A 139 -8.15 -36.71 20.09
CA LEU A 139 -7.21 -35.75 19.52
C LEU A 139 -7.63 -35.42 18.08
N ARG A 140 -8.58 -34.49 17.95
CA ARG A 140 -8.93 -33.89 16.66
C ARG A 140 -7.84 -32.90 16.24
N ILE A 141 -6.88 -33.36 15.43
CA ILE A 141 -5.95 -32.47 14.73
C ILE A 141 -6.65 -31.97 13.46
N GLY A 142 -7.31 -30.81 13.55
CA GLY A 142 -7.94 -30.12 12.43
C GLY A 142 -7.93 -28.61 12.64
N PHE A 143 -7.86 -27.84 11.56
CA PHE A 143 -7.91 -26.37 11.60
C PHE A 143 -9.22 -25.88 12.22
N PRO A 144 -9.19 -24.97 13.21
CA PRO A 144 -10.41 -24.51 13.86
C PRO A 144 -11.18 -23.55 12.95
N GLY A 145 -12.48 -23.81 12.77
CA GLY A 145 -13.46 -22.82 12.36
C GLY A 145 -13.64 -22.61 10.85
N ARG A 146 -14.57 -23.36 10.26
CA ARG A 146 -15.40 -22.86 9.15
C ARG A 146 -16.74 -23.60 9.12
N GLU A 147 -17.59 -23.31 10.09
CA GLU A 147 -19.01 -23.62 9.96
C GLU A 147 -19.68 -22.45 9.24
N THR A 148 -19.86 -22.63 7.94
CA THR A 148 -20.81 -21.87 7.14
C THR A 148 -22.21 -22.23 7.61
N HIS A 149 -23.00 -21.24 8.01
CA HIS A 149 -24.45 -21.40 8.20
C HIS A 149 -25.09 -21.95 6.92
N GLY A 150 -25.91 -22.98 7.06
CA GLY A 150 -26.70 -23.55 5.98
C GLY A 150 -28.01 -24.12 6.50
N MET A 151 -29.08 -23.42 6.12
CA MET A 151 -30.52 -23.76 6.12
C MET A 151 -31.25 -23.82 7.46
#